data_AF-A0A961BTI0-F1
#
_entry.id   AF-A0A961BTI0-F1
#
_cell.length_a   1.000
_cell.length_b   1.000
_cell.length_c   1.000
_cell.angle_alpha   90.00
_cell.angle_beta   90.00
_cell.angle_gamma   90.00
#
_symmetry.space_group_name_H-M   'P 1'
#
loop_
_entity.id
_entity.type
_entity.pdbx_description
1 polymer ?
#
loop_
_entity_poly.entity_id
_entity_poly.type
_entity_poly.pdbx_seq_one_letter_code
_entity_poly.pdbx_strand_id
1 'polypeptide(L)'
;MDDFLIARNPDEDSTLPYLVRLPLRSGGVVLKVRETWPRTTKVYCHPSKDWPDEPDIVERVRVRSCVRRGAAIDLVLDRGRENRSQFVFARARGR
;
A
#
# COMPACT_ATOMS: atom_id res chain seq x y z
N MET A 1 3.59 8.91 -15.28
CA MET A 1 3.29 9.27 -13.88
C MET A 1 2.50 8.11 -13.34
N ASP A 2 2.95 7.49 -12.25
CA ASP A 2 2.36 6.24 -11.76
C ASP A 2 1.25 6.50 -10.74
N ASP A 3 0.39 5.49 -10.54
CA ASP A 3 -0.73 5.53 -9.61
C ASP A 3 -0.50 4.63 -8.40
N PHE A 4 -0.97 5.09 -7.24
CA PHE A 4 -1.23 4.28 -6.07
C PHE A 4 -2.60 3.66 -6.25
N LEU A 5 -2.66 2.33 -6.20
CA LEU A 5 -3.89 1.58 -6.40
C LEU A 5 -4.32 0.94 -5.09
N ILE A 6 -5.62 0.99 -4.81
CA ILE A 6 -6.27 0.25 -3.74
C ILE A 6 -7.32 -0.65 -4.40
N ALA A 7 -7.27 -1.94 -4.10
CA ALA A 7 -8.23 -2.94 -4.57
C ALA A 7 -8.85 -3.70 -3.40
N ARG A 8 -9.99 -4.34 -3.61
CA ARG A 8 -10.48 -5.36 -2.68
C ARG A 8 -9.55 -6.57 -2.69
N ASN A 9 -9.31 -7.15 -1.52
CA ASN A 9 -8.59 -8.42 -1.43
C ASN A 9 -9.55 -9.55 -1.84
N PRO A 10 -9.23 -10.38 -2.84
CA PRO A 10 -10.10 -11.49 -3.28
C PRO A 10 -10.21 -12.61 -2.25
N ASP A 11 -9.33 -12.64 -1.26
CA ASP A 11 -9.35 -13.59 -0.14
C ASP A 11 -10.38 -13.12 0.92
N GLU A 12 -11.61 -13.63 0.80
CA GLU A 12 -12.78 -13.25 1.64
C GLU A 12 -12.61 -13.65 3.12
N ASP A 13 -11.80 -14.67 3.40
CA ASP A 13 -11.50 -15.11 4.77
C ASP A 13 -10.45 -14.22 5.47
N SER A 14 -9.84 -13.28 4.72
CA SER A 14 -8.80 -12.40 5.24
C SER A 14 -9.36 -11.28 6.11
N THR A 15 -8.75 -11.08 7.28
CA THR A 15 -8.99 -9.87 8.10
C THR A 15 -8.35 -8.60 7.53
N LEU A 16 -7.68 -8.71 6.37
CA LEU A 16 -7.07 -7.61 5.62
C LEU A 16 -7.83 -7.45 4.29
N PRO A 17 -8.94 -6.69 4.26
CA PRO A 17 -9.89 -6.69 3.15
C PRO A 17 -9.41 -5.91 1.92
N TYR A 18 -8.25 -5.25 1.98
CA TYR A 18 -7.74 -4.44 0.88
C TYR A 18 -6.33 -4.87 0.46
N LEU A 19 -6.04 -4.69 -0.82
CA LEU A 19 -4.70 -4.70 -1.39
C LEU A 19 -4.32 -3.27 -1.75
N VAL A 20 -3.08 -2.88 -1.46
CA VAL A 20 -2.50 -1.63 -1.96
C VAL A 20 -1.27 -1.92 -2.80
N ARG A 21 -1.12 -1.22 -3.93
CA ARG A 21 0.02 -1.33 -4.83
C ARG A 21 0.77 0.00 -4.92
N LEU A 22 2.01 -0.02 -4.44
CA LEU A 22 2.94 1.11 -4.49
C LEU A 22 3.73 1.08 -5.80
N PRO A 23 3.75 2.17 -6.59
CA PRO A 23 4.45 2.20 -7.85
C PRO A 23 5.95 2.52 -7.67
N LEU A 24 6.67 1.61 -7.03
CA LEU A 24 8.12 1.72 -6.93
C LEU A 24 8.79 1.32 -8.24
N ARG A 25 9.81 2.11 -8.65
CA ARG A 25 10.61 1.85 -9.86
C ARG A 25 11.31 0.49 -9.85
N SER A 26 11.64 -0.04 -8.68
CA SER A 26 12.33 -1.33 -8.50
C SER A 26 11.41 -2.56 -8.65
N GLY A 27 10.14 -2.35 -9.00
CA GLY A 27 9.09 -3.36 -8.95
C GLY A 27 8.01 -2.95 -7.95
N GLY A 28 6.75 -3.01 -8.38
CA GLY A 28 5.62 -2.62 -7.55
C GLY A 28 5.57 -3.43 -6.25
N VAL A 29 5.28 -2.76 -5.13
CA VAL A 29 5.11 -3.42 -3.83
C VAL A 29 3.63 -3.57 -3.57
N VAL A 30 3.19 -4.79 -3.26
CA VAL A 30 1.81 -5.12 -2.94
C VAL A 30 1.71 -5.50 -1.46
N LEU A 31 0.72 -4.93 -0.78
CA LEU A 31 0.46 -5.18 0.64
C LEU A 31 -1.02 -5.47 0.85
N LYS A 32 -1.33 -6.50 1.64
CA LYS A 32 -2.65 -6.66 2.27
C LYS A 32 -2.74 -5.68 3.44
N VAL A 33 -3.82 -4.92 3.55
CA VAL A 33 -4.01 -3.89 4.58
C VAL A 33 -5.42 -3.94 5.15
N ARG A 34 -5.55 -3.50 6.42
CA ARG A 34 -6.84 -3.46 7.11
C ARG A 34 -7.74 -2.33 6.63
N GLU A 35 -7.14 -1.21 6.25
CA GLU A 35 -7.82 0.04 5.93
C GLU A 35 -7.13 0.71 4.73
N THR A 36 -7.89 1.45 3.93
CA THR A 36 -7.42 2.10 2.70
C THR A 36 -6.43 3.25 2.96
N TRP A 37 -6.56 3.92 4.12
CA TRP A 37 -5.64 4.96 4.55
C TRP A 37 -5.57 5.08 6.08
N PRO A 38 -4.38 5.25 6.68
CA PRO A 38 -4.26 5.45 8.12
C PRO A 38 -4.82 6.83 8.52
N ARG A 39 -5.92 6.85 9.28
CA ARG A 39 -6.56 8.07 9.79
C ARG A 39 -6.00 8.49 11.15
N THR A 40 -6.22 7.63 12.15
CA THR A 40 -5.93 7.92 13.57
C THR A 40 -4.78 7.09 14.11
N THR A 41 -4.53 5.91 13.54
CA THR A 41 -3.52 4.95 14.00
C THR A 41 -2.74 4.35 12.84
N LYS A 42 -1.61 3.71 13.17
CA LYS A 42 -0.84 2.95 12.19
C LYS A 42 -1.65 1.74 11.73
N VAL A 43 -1.71 1.53 10.43
CA VAL A 43 -2.36 0.36 9.83
C VAL A 43 -1.32 -0.73 9.65
N TYR A 44 -1.61 -1.92 10.18
CA TYR A 44 -0.80 -3.11 9.92
C TYR A 44 -0.89 -3.47 8.44
N CYS A 45 0.26 -3.81 7.85
CA CYS A 45 0.39 -4.21 6.46
C CYS A 45 1.10 -5.57 6.39
N HIS A 46 0.60 -6.47 5.55
CA HIS A 46 1.22 -7.75 5.29
C HIS A 46 1.73 -7.80 3.84
N PRO A 47 3.03 -8.06 3.60
CA PRO A 47 3.55 -8.21 2.25
C PRO A 47 2.87 -9.33 1.48
N SER A 48 2.49 -9.09 0.24
CA SER A 48 1.90 -10.10 -0.63
C SER A 48 2.49 -9.99 -2.03
N LYS A 49 2.47 -11.11 -2.76
CA LYS A 49 2.76 -11.14 -4.21
C LYS A 49 1.47 -11.17 -5.04
N ASP A 50 0.32 -11.26 -4.37
CA ASP A 50 -0.99 -11.49 -4.94
C ASP A 50 -1.56 -10.14 -5.37
N TRP A 51 -1.44 -9.85 -6.66
CA TRP A 51 -2.18 -8.78 -7.31
C TRP A 51 -2.98 -9.41 -8.44
N PRO A 52 -4.31 -9.34 -8.41
CA PRO A 52 -5.14 -9.95 -9.46
C PRO A 52 -4.87 -9.32 -10.83
N ASP A 53 -5.01 -10.11 -11.89
CA ASP A 53 -4.97 -9.60 -13.26
C ASP A 53 -6.12 -8.61 -13.54
N GLU A 54 -7.28 -8.89 -12.95
CA GLU A 54 -8.48 -8.05 -12.98
C GLU A 54 -8.83 -7.57 -11.57
N PRO A 55 -8.12 -6.57 -11.02
CA PRO A 55 -8.34 -6.10 -9.66
C PRO A 55 -9.62 -5.27 -9.57
N ASP A 56 -10.44 -5.53 -8.55
CA ASP A 56 -11.56 -4.66 -8.17
C ASP A 56 -11.03 -3.39 -7.48
N ILE A 57 -10.71 -2.38 -8.29
CA ILE A 57 -10.13 -1.11 -7.84
C ILE A 57 -11.18 -0.29 -7.11
N VAL A 58 -10.96 -0.04 -5.81
CA VAL A 58 -11.79 0.85 -5.00
C VAL A 58 -11.27 2.29 -5.03
N GLU A 59 -9.97 2.49 -5.20
CA GLU A 59 -9.38 3.82 -5.33
C GLU A 59 -8.13 3.79 -6.21
N ARG A 60 -8.00 4.81 -7.06
CA ARG A 60 -6.80 5.09 -7.87
C ARG A 60 -6.39 6.53 -7.64
N VAL A 61 -5.18 6.75 -7.15
CA VAL A 61 -4.68 8.10 -6.86
C VAL A 61 -3.32 8.30 -7.52
N ARG A 62 -3.20 9.38 -8.28
CA ARG A 62 -1.92 9.77 -8.88
C ARG A 62 -0.86 10.02 -7.82
N VAL A 63 0.35 9.55 -8.07
CA VAL A 63 1.49 9.73 -7.17
C VAL A 63 2.34 10.92 -7.61
N ARG A 64 2.63 11.82 -6.65
CA ARG A 64 3.62 12.88 -6.81
C ARG A 64 5.03 12.39 -6.49
N SER A 65 5.17 11.52 -5.50
CA SER A 65 6.45 10.90 -5.12
C SER A 65 6.23 9.56 -4.43
N CYS A 66 6.99 8.53 -4.81
CA CYS A 66 7.06 7.25 -4.10
C CYS A 66 8.52 6.79 -4.09
N VAL A 67 9.15 6.84 -2.91
CA VAL A 67 10.61 6.64 -2.77
C VAL A 67 10.90 5.70 -1.63
N ARG A 68 11.72 4.68 -1.90
CA ARG A 68 12.24 3.79 -0.86
C ARG A 68 13.48 4.40 -0.21
N ARG A 69 13.49 4.47 1.12
CA ARG A 69 14.62 4.92 1.96
C ARG A 69 14.89 3.86 3.03
N GLY A 70 15.82 2.95 2.73
CA GLY A 70 16.10 1.81 3.59
C GLY A 70 14.87 0.92 3.80
N ALA A 71 14.42 0.83 5.05
CA ALA A 71 13.24 0.05 5.45
C ALA A 71 11.91 0.77 5.24
N ALA A 72 11.91 2.08 4.94
CA ALA A 72 10.71 2.86 4.73
C ALA A 72 10.44 3.13 3.24
N ILE A 73 9.17 3.28 2.88
CA ILE A 73 8.71 3.85 1.61
C ILE A 73 7.88 5.08 1.93
N ASP A 74 8.33 6.24 1.47
CA ASP A 74 7.59 7.48 1.57
C ASP A 74 6.66 7.60 0.35
N LEU A 75 5.37 7.88 0.60
CA LEU A 75 4.35 8.06 -0.42
C LEU A 75 3.75 9.47 -0.32
N VAL A 76 3.73 10.19 -1.44
CA VAL A 76 3.04 11.47 -1.60
C VAL A 76 2.07 11.38 -2.77
N LEU A 77 0.78 11.56 -2.49
CA LEU A 77 -0.33 11.50 -3.44
C LEU A 77 -0.73 12.89 -3.93
N ASP A 78 -1.32 12.92 -5.13
CA ASP A 78 -1.88 14.12 -5.75
C ASP A 78 -3.34 14.34 -5.33
N ARG A 79 -3.58 14.57 -4.03
CA ARG A 79 -4.91 14.91 -3.49
C ARG A 79 -4.83 15.93 -2.34
N GLY A 80 -5.95 16.55 -2.00
CA GLY A 80 -6.01 17.69 -1.07
C GLY A 80 -5.90 17.35 0.42
N ARG A 81 -6.28 16.13 0.81
CA ARG A 81 -6.14 15.62 2.18
C ARG A 81 -5.55 14.23 2.13
N GLU A 82 -4.93 13.78 3.23
CA GLU A 82 -4.40 12.42 3.32
C GLU A 82 -3.46 12.09 2.17
N ASN A 83 -2.59 13.02 1.88
CA ASN A 83 -1.75 12.99 0.70
C ASN A 83 -0.34 12.50 1.02
N ARG A 84 -0.04 12.16 2.27
CA ARG A 84 1.27 11.68 2.71
C ARG A 84 1.14 10.52 3.68
N SER A 85 1.85 9.44 3.40
CA SER A 85 1.97 8.29 4.28
C SER A 85 3.36 7.66 4.15
N GLN A 86 3.73 6.84 5.12
CA GLN A 86 4.97 6.08 5.12
C GLN A 86 4.69 4.60 5.42
N PHE A 87 5.22 3.71 4.60
CA PHE A 87 5.19 2.26 4.83
C PHE A 87 6.52 1.83 5.42
N VAL A 88 6.52 1.26 6.62
CA VAL A 88 7.75 0.86 7.33
C VAL A 88 7.82 -0.66 7.42
N PHE A 89 8.85 -1.25 6.80
CA PHE A 89 9.13 -2.67 6.87
C PHE A 89 9.97 -2.97 8.10
N ALA A 90 9.33 -3.36 9.19
CA ALA A 90 10.04 -3.87 10.35
C ALA A 90 10.68 -5.23 10.02
N ARG A 91 11.98 -5.36 10.22
CA ARG A 91 12.61 -6.69 10.36
C ARG A 91 12.40 -7.14 11.80
N ALA A 92 11.66 -8.22 12.00
CA ALA A 92 11.75 -8.94 13.26
C ALA A 92 13.17 -9.50 13.37
N ARG A 93 14.00 -8.97 14.28
CA ARG A 93 15.18 -9.70 14.76
C ARG A 93 14.65 -10.83 15.63
N GLY A 94 14.91 -12.07 15.21
CA GLY A 94 14.91 -13.31 15.99
C GLY A 94 13.88 -13.45 17.13
N ARG A 95 12.99 -14.42 16.99
CA ARG A 95 12.64 -15.28 18.13
C ARG A 95 13.38 -16.59 17.93
#